data_AF-A0A1Q5ZWG9-F1
#
_entry.id   AF-A0A1Q5ZWG9-F1
#
_cell.length_a   1.000
_cell.length_b   1.000
_cell.length_c   1.000
_cell.angle_alpha   90.00
_cell.angle_beta   90.00
_cell.angle_gamma   90.00
#
_symmetry.space_group_name_H-M   'P 1'
#
loop_
_entity.id
_entity.type
_entity.pdbx_description
1 polymer ?
#
loop_
_entity_poly.entity_id
_entity_poly.type
_entity_poly.pdbx_seq_one_letter_code
_entity_poly.pdbx_strand_id
1 'polypeptide(L)'
;MVNHVSQVLAATEGLRFPIVIKANIGGSGAGIEKFDSLEQVQEAVANNQVDFGIDHTALVQEFIPARGGYITRVETLGGKYLYGIRVYTNGESFNLCPADICQTTTGQELVRNACALDAPKNGLRVEAFTPSDEIIANIEAIVQASKIDVGGIEYIIDDRDGEVLYYDINALSNFVADAINVIGFNPHEKLVDFIEQEITAVNAKEETYSI
;
A
#
# COMPACT_ATOMS: atom_id res chain seq x y z
N MET A 1 4.11 11.99 14.20
CA MET A 1 3.15 11.15 14.95
C MET A 1 2.72 11.92 16.19
N VAL A 2 1.43 11.88 16.52
CA VAL A 2 0.82 12.60 17.65
C VAL A 2 -0.13 11.67 18.39
N ASN A 3 -0.28 11.87 19.69
CA ASN A 3 -1.19 11.09 20.54
C ASN A 3 -2.18 11.98 21.33
N HIS A 4 -2.21 13.28 21.02
CA HIS A 4 -3.20 14.20 21.54
C HIS A 4 -3.50 15.31 20.52
N VAL A 5 -4.76 15.74 20.42
CA VAL A 5 -5.22 16.73 19.43
C VAL A 5 -4.47 18.06 19.51
N SER A 6 -4.04 18.47 20.71
CA SER A 6 -3.27 19.70 20.91
C SER A 6 -1.90 19.69 20.24
N GLN A 7 -1.39 18.53 19.82
CA GLN A 7 -0.10 18.40 19.14
C GLN A 7 -0.23 18.53 17.61
N VAL A 8 -1.44 18.44 17.06
CA VAL A 8 -1.67 18.37 15.60
C VAL A 8 -1.10 19.59 14.89
N LEU A 9 -1.38 20.80 15.40
CA LEU A 9 -0.89 22.04 14.77
C LEU A 9 0.63 22.13 14.76
N ALA A 10 1.28 21.83 15.89
CA ALA A 10 2.74 21.81 15.96
C ALA A 10 3.34 20.73 15.03
N ALA A 11 2.65 19.60 14.87
CA ALA A 11 3.09 18.54 13.96
C ALA A 11 2.98 18.89 12.47
N THR A 12 2.32 20.00 12.11
CA THR A 12 2.32 20.52 10.73
C THR A 12 3.56 21.34 10.39
N GLU A 13 4.34 21.76 11.40
CA GLU A 13 5.51 22.61 11.18
C GLU A 13 6.55 21.89 10.30
N GLY A 14 6.94 22.54 9.21
CA GLY A 14 7.91 21.99 8.25
C GLY A 14 7.31 21.08 7.19
N LEU A 15 6.01 20.78 7.23
CA LEU A 15 5.33 20.01 6.18
C LEU A 15 4.85 20.93 5.04
N ARG A 16 4.96 20.45 3.81
CA ARG A 16 4.35 21.06 2.63
C ARG A 16 2.89 20.63 2.52
N PHE A 17 1.99 21.60 2.40
CA PHE A 17 0.58 21.33 2.11
C PHE A 17 0.35 20.91 0.64
N PRO A 18 -0.70 20.13 0.35
CA PRO A 18 -1.66 19.54 1.29
C PRO A 18 -1.03 18.51 2.23
N ILE A 19 -1.67 18.26 3.38
CA ILE A 19 -1.27 17.21 4.33
C ILE A 19 -2.40 16.18 4.47
N VAL A 20 -2.07 15.01 5.00
CA VAL A 20 -3.04 14.04 5.49
C VAL A 20 -2.86 13.81 6.98
N ILE A 21 -3.99 13.62 7.67
CA ILE A 21 -4.03 13.04 9.01
C ILE A 21 -4.66 11.66 8.89
N LYS A 22 -3.98 10.64 9.42
CA LYS A 22 -4.49 9.26 9.45
C LYS A 22 -4.28 8.61 10.80
N ALA A 23 -5.20 7.73 11.18
CA ALA A 23 -5.02 6.85 12.32
C ALA A 23 -3.77 5.95 12.13
N ASN A 24 -3.12 5.59 13.23
CA ASN A 24 -1.98 4.68 13.23
C ASN A 24 -2.39 3.24 12.88
N ILE A 25 -3.56 2.82 13.37
CA ILE A 25 -4.16 1.51 13.07
C ILE A 25 -5.39 1.72 12.20
N GLY A 26 -5.38 1.12 11.01
CA GLY A 26 -6.48 1.20 10.06
C GLY A 26 -6.20 0.37 8.80
N GLY A 27 -7.16 0.37 7.88
CA GLY A 27 -7.06 -0.31 6.59
C GLY A 27 -8.00 0.35 5.58
N SER A 28 -7.81 0.04 4.30
CA SER A 28 -8.67 0.52 3.21
C SER A 28 -8.82 2.04 3.13
N GLY A 29 -7.80 2.79 3.56
CA GLY A 29 -7.83 4.27 3.57
C GLY A 29 -8.88 4.90 4.49
N ALA A 30 -9.51 4.11 5.38
CA ALA A 30 -10.53 4.61 6.29
C ALA A 30 -9.92 5.56 7.33
N GLY A 31 -10.57 6.69 7.57
CA GLY A 31 -10.12 7.70 8.53
C GLY A 31 -8.89 8.50 8.07
N ILE A 32 -8.55 8.46 6.77
CA ILE A 32 -7.57 9.37 6.18
C ILE A 32 -8.28 10.64 5.75
N GLU A 33 -7.88 11.77 6.32
CA GLU A 33 -8.41 13.09 6.00
C GLU A 33 -7.34 13.97 5.38
N LYS A 34 -7.65 14.60 4.25
CA LYS A 34 -6.77 15.52 3.55
C LYS A 34 -7.12 16.97 3.91
N PHE A 35 -6.10 17.77 4.18
CA PHE A 35 -6.22 19.19 4.44
C PHE A 35 -5.35 19.96 3.46
N ASP A 36 -5.95 20.91 2.74
CA ASP A 36 -5.27 21.74 1.75
C ASP A 36 -4.56 22.95 2.39
N SER A 37 -4.92 23.32 3.63
CA SER A 37 -4.29 24.45 4.34
C SER A 37 -4.27 24.29 5.86
N LEU A 38 -3.42 25.08 6.53
CA LEU A 38 -3.31 25.09 7.98
C LEU A 38 -4.61 25.54 8.65
N GLU A 39 -5.35 26.47 8.02
CA GLU A 39 -6.63 26.96 8.51
C GLU A 39 -7.67 25.83 8.58
N GLN A 40 -7.70 24.94 7.58
CA GLN A 40 -8.60 23.78 7.61
C GLN A 40 -8.25 22.82 8.76
N VAL A 41 -6.96 22.63 9.04
CA VAL A 41 -6.50 21.80 10.18
C VAL A 41 -6.94 22.43 11.50
N GLN A 42 -6.79 23.76 11.65
CA GLN A 42 -7.22 24.49 12.84
C GLN A 42 -8.72 24.36 13.09
N GLU A 43 -9.53 24.49 12.03
CA GLU A 43 -10.98 24.32 12.09
C GLU A 43 -11.35 22.89 12.52
N ALA A 44 -10.75 21.87 11.91
CA ALA A 44 -11.01 20.48 12.24
C ALA A 44 -10.64 20.15 13.70
N VAL A 45 -9.51 20.67 14.20
CA VAL A 45 -9.11 20.52 15.60
C VAL A 45 -10.11 21.21 16.54
N ALA A 46 -10.51 22.46 16.25
CA ALA A 46 -11.44 23.21 17.08
C ALA A 46 -12.83 22.55 17.17
N ASN A 47 -13.25 21.89 16.09
CA ASN A 47 -14.53 21.20 15.99
C ASN A 47 -14.49 19.73 16.47
N ASN A 48 -13.35 19.24 16.98
CA ASN A 48 -13.14 17.83 17.36
C ASN A 48 -13.44 16.84 16.21
N GLN A 49 -13.03 17.20 14.99
CA GLN A 49 -13.27 16.40 13.78
C GLN A 49 -12.11 15.46 13.44
N VAL A 50 -10.95 15.59 14.10
CA VAL A 50 -9.79 14.73 13.84
C VAL A 50 -9.90 13.42 14.61
N ASP A 51 -10.03 12.30 13.89
CA ASP A 51 -10.04 10.96 14.48
C ASP A 51 -8.60 10.42 14.66
N PHE A 52 -8.31 9.91 15.86
CA PHE A 52 -7.03 9.31 16.22
C PHE A 52 -7.09 7.78 16.19
N GLY A 53 -8.22 7.20 15.80
CA GLY A 53 -8.44 5.77 15.75
C GLY A 53 -8.45 5.10 17.12
N ILE A 54 -8.39 3.76 17.10
CA ILE A 54 -8.60 2.90 18.28
C ILE A 54 -7.48 2.98 19.31
N ASP A 55 -6.25 3.28 18.90
CA ASP A 55 -5.08 3.41 19.77
C ASP A 55 -4.76 4.86 20.13
N HIS A 56 -5.64 5.79 19.78
CA HIS A 56 -5.50 7.23 20.03
C HIS A 56 -4.16 7.80 19.54
N THR A 57 -3.66 7.29 18.42
CA THR A 57 -2.41 7.75 17.80
C THR A 57 -2.66 8.07 16.33
N ALA A 58 -2.23 9.25 15.89
CA ALA A 58 -2.36 9.69 14.51
C ALA A 58 -1.00 10.07 13.88
N LEU A 59 -0.92 9.91 12.57
CA LEU A 59 0.17 10.39 11.75
C LEU A 59 -0.28 11.66 11.03
N VAL A 60 0.55 12.70 11.11
CA VAL A 60 0.44 13.92 10.32
C VAL A 60 1.55 13.87 9.28
N GLN A 61 1.20 13.83 8.00
CA GLN A 61 2.14 13.58 6.89
C GLN A 61 1.82 14.50 5.72
N GLU A 62 2.82 14.83 4.89
CA GLU A 62 2.53 15.48 3.60
C GLU A 62 1.63 14.59 2.75
N PHE A 63 0.64 15.19 2.09
CA PHE A 63 -0.02 14.55 0.96
C PHE A 63 0.91 14.68 -0.25
N ILE A 64 1.25 13.55 -0.85
CA ILE A 64 2.17 13.52 -1.98
C ILE A 64 1.37 13.53 -3.30
N PRO A 65 1.52 14.56 -4.15
CA PRO A 65 0.91 14.54 -5.48
C PRO A 65 1.63 13.48 -6.33
N ALA A 66 0.88 12.47 -6.76
CA ALA A 66 1.42 11.37 -7.54
C ALA A 66 1.81 11.83 -8.94
N ARG A 67 3.11 11.76 -9.29
CA ARG A 67 3.57 12.02 -10.65
C ARG A 67 2.90 11.03 -11.62
N GLY A 68 2.16 11.58 -12.57
CA GLY A 68 1.38 10.80 -13.55
C GLY A 68 0.05 10.25 -13.03
N GLY A 69 -0.37 10.62 -11.81
CA GLY A 69 -1.68 10.25 -11.26
C GLY A 69 -1.82 8.78 -10.88
N TYR A 70 -0.73 8.12 -10.48
CA TYR A 70 -0.73 6.74 -10.02
C TYR A 70 0.28 6.50 -8.90
N ILE A 71 -0.01 5.52 -8.06
CA ILE A 71 1.00 4.90 -7.19
C ILE A 71 1.50 3.62 -7.86
N THR A 72 2.70 3.20 -7.51
CA THR A 72 3.22 1.90 -7.94
C THR A 72 3.21 0.95 -6.76
N ARG A 73 2.57 -0.19 -6.94
CA ARG A 73 2.57 -1.28 -5.97
C ARG A 73 3.42 -2.42 -6.51
N VAL A 74 4.31 -2.92 -5.67
CA VAL A 74 5.24 -3.99 -6.01
C VAL A 74 5.02 -5.14 -5.05
N GLU A 75 4.59 -6.27 -5.60
CA GLU A 75 4.44 -7.49 -4.84
C GLU A 75 5.76 -8.25 -4.74
N THR A 76 5.94 -8.90 -3.61
CA THR A 76 7.12 -9.67 -3.24
C THR A 76 6.72 -11.04 -2.70
N LEU A 77 7.57 -12.02 -2.96
CA LEU A 77 7.44 -13.40 -2.50
C LEU A 77 8.82 -13.95 -2.15
N GLY A 78 8.96 -14.56 -0.97
CA GLY A 78 10.24 -15.03 -0.45
C GLY A 78 11.29 -13.92 -0.32
N GLY A 79 10.86 -12.69 -0.01
CA GLY A 79 11.73 -11.52 0.06
C GLY A 79 12.29 -11.05 -1.30
N LYS A 80 11.68 -11.47 -2.41
CA LYS A 80 12.08 -11.14 -3.79
C LYS A 80 10.95 -10.51 -4.57
N TYR A 81 11.30 -9.68 -5.57
CA TYR A 81 10.32 -9.12 -6.50
C TYR A 81 9.51 -10.21 -7.20
N LEU A 82 8.17 -10.06 -7.19
CA LEU A 82 7.25 -10.94 -7.91
C LEU A 82 6.66 -10.24 -9.14
N TYR A 83 6.01 -9.10 -8.95
CA TYR A 83 5.49 -8.24 -10.03
C TYR A 83 5.25 -6.81 -9.55
N GLY A 84 5.11 -5.87 -10.48
CA GLY A 84 4.66 -4.51 -10.21
C GLY A 84 3.40 -4.14 -10.99
N ILE A 85 2.60 -3.25 -10.41
CA ILE A 85 1.43 -2.64 -11.05
C ILE A 85 1.39 -1.14 -10.74
N ARG A 86 0.78 -0.37 -11.65
CA ARG A 86 0.34 1.00 -11.37
C ARG A 86 -1.13 0.99 -11.03
N VAL A 87 -1.48 1.69 -9.95
CA VAL A 87 -2.86 1.93 -9.54
C VAL A 87 -3.13 3.42 -9.70
N TYR A 88 -3.98 3.76 -10.67
CA TYR A 88 -4.31 5.15 -10.97
C TYR A 88 -5.29 5.70 -9.93
N THR A 89 -5.03 6.92 -9.48
CA THR A 89 -5.82 7.62 -8.47
C THR A 89 -6.03 9.07 -8.87
N ASN A 90 -7.18 9.64 -8.50
CA ASN A 90 -7.45 11.07 -8.62
C ASN A 90 -7.04 11.85 -7.35
N GLY A 91 -6.53 11.15 -6.33
CA GLY A 91 -6.12 11.74 -5.05
C GLY A 91 -7.28 12.06 -4.09
N GLU A 92 -8.52 11.68 -4.42
CA GLU A 92 -9.70 11.86 -3.56
C GLU A 92 -10.03 10.61 -2.74
N SER A 93 -9.69 9.43 -3.26
CA SER A 93 -9.82 8.16 -2.55
C SER A 93 -8.47 7.65 -2.08
N PHE A 94 -8.44 7.13 -0.85
CA PHE A 94 -7.28 6.50 -0.24
C PHE A 94 -7.40 4.98 -0.14
N ASN A 95 -8.53 4.39 -0.55
CA ASN A 95 -8.63 2.94 -0.70
C ASN A 95 -8.10 2.52 -2.07
N LEU A 96 -6.80 2.25 -2.16
CA LEU A 96 -6.12 1.88 -3.41
C LEU A 96 -5.82 0.37 -3.52
N CYS A 97 -6.54 -0.46 -2.75
CA CYS A 97 -6.34 -1.91 -2.75
C CYS A 97 -6.60 -2.51 -4.16
N PRO A 98 -5.60 -3.18 -4.78
CA PRO A 98 -5.75 -3.73 -6.13
C PRO A 98 -6.58 -5.02 -6.20
N ALA A 99 -6.90 -5.60 -5.04
CA ALA A 99 -7.75 -6.79 -4.93
C ALA A 99 -9.24 -6.44 -4.92
N ASP A 100 -9.60 -5.24 -4.43
CA ASP A 100 -10.97 -4.70 -4.56
C ASP A 100 -11.25 -4.37 -6.03
N ILE A 101 -12.51 -4.49 -6.49
CA ILE A 101 -12.83 -4.45 -7.94
C ILE A 101 -12.23 -3.22 -8.61
N CYS A 102 -11.19 -3.49 -9.40
CA CYS A 102 -10.54 -2.56 -10.31
C CYS A 102 -11.06 -2.80 -11.75
N GLN A 103 -10.68 -1.90 -12.65
CA GLN A 103 -10.88 -2.00 -14.09
C GLN A 103 -9.51 -1.95 -14.78
N THR A 104 -9.39 -2.57 -15.96
CA THR A 104 -8.20 -2.40 -16.80
C THR A 104 -8.13 -0.98 -17.39
N THR A 105 -7.00 -0.62 -18.00
CA THR A 105 -6.87 0.64 -18.75
C THR A 105 -7.82 0.78 -19.94
N THR A 106 -8.41 -0.32 -20.40
CA THR A 106 -9.41 -0.37 -21.47
C THR A 106 -10.86 -0.36 -20.95
N GLY A 107 -11.05 -0.21 -19.63
CA GLY A 107 -12.38 -0.09 -19.00
C GLY A 107 -13.11 -1.42 -18.77
N GLN A 108 -12.42 -2.56 -18.87
CA GLN A 108 -13.00 -3.87 -18.57
C GLN A 108 -12.96 -4.11 -17.06
N GLU A 109 -14.09 -4.52 -16.47
CA GLU A 109 -14.14 -4.91 -15.05
C GLU A 109 -13.32 -6.18 -14.82
N LEU A 110 -12.48 -6.17 -13.78
CA LEU A 110 -11.71 -7.35 -13.39
C LEU A 110 -12.60 -8.36 -12.67
N VAL A 111 -12.40 -9.65 -12.95
CA VAL A 111 -13.10 -10.74 -12.29
C VAL A 111 -12.52 -10.96 -10.88
N ARG A 112 -13.40 -11.07 -9.88
CA ARG A 112 -13.02 -11.40 -8.49
C ARG A 112 -12.60 -12.86 -8.39
N ASN A 113 -11.38 -13.10 -7.92
CA ASN A 113 -10.92 -14.45 -7.60
C ASN A 113 -10.95 -14.74 -6.09
N ALA A 114 -10.93 -13.71 -5.21
CA ALA A 114 -10.76 -13.91 -3.76
C ALA A 114 -11.48 -12.92 -2.82
N CYS A 115 -12.21 -11.91 -3.30
CA CYS A 115 -12.86 -10.93 -2.41
C CYS A 115 -14.25 -11.37 -1.92
N ALA A 116 -14.60 -10.97 -0.69
CA ALA A 116 -15.96 -11.06 -0.16
C ALA A 116 -16.97 -10.48 -1.16
N LEU A 117 -18.12 -11.15 -1.34
CA LEU A 117 -19.13 -10.81 -2.35
C LEU A 117 -19.64 -9.35 -2.26
N ASP A 118 -19.49 -8.71 -1.10
CA ASP A 118 -20.06 -7.38 -0.80
C ASP A 118 -19.07 -6.20 -0.83
N ALA A 119 -17.82 -6.38 -1.27
CA ALA A 119 -16.87 -5.26 -1.35
C ALA A 119 -17.36 -4.18 -2.36
N PRO A 120 -17.23 -2.88 -2.08
CA PRO A 120 -17.58 -1.81 -3.04
C PRO A 120 -16.76 -1.91 -4.35
N LYS A 121 -17.36 -1.49 -5.47
CA LYS A 121 -16.65 -1.32 -6.75
C LYS A 121 -15.95 0.03 -6.74
N ASN A 122 -14.62 0.05 -6.64
CA ASN A 122 -13.87 1.30 -6.56
C ASN A 122 -13.49 1.86 -7.95
N GLY A 123 -13.61 1.07 -9.02
CA GLY A 123 -13.41 1.54 -10.40
C GLY A 123 -11.99 1.99 -10.72
N LEU A 124 -11.01 1.59 -9.89
CA LEU A 124 -9.61 1.97 -10.05
C LEU A 124 -9.03 1.35 -11.31
N ARG A 125 -8.29 2.15 -12.07
CA ARG A 125 -7.60 1.69 -13.27
C ARG A 125 -6.25 1.08 -12.88
N VAL A 126 -5.97 -0.13 -13.35
CA VAL A 126 -4.69 -0.82 -13.09
C VAL A 126 -4.00 -1.29 -14.36
N GLU A 127 -2.66 -1.31 -14.35
CA GLU A 127 -1.83 -1.88 -15.42
C GLU A 127 -0.56 -2.51 -14.84
N ALA A 128 -0.02 -3.53 -15.52
CA ALA A 128 1.30 -4.06 -15.22
C ALA A 128 2.38 -3.00 -15.43
N PHE A 129 3.37 -3.02 -14.55
CA PHE A 129 4.53 -2.15 -14.64
C PHE A 129 5.76 -2.83 -14.04
N THR A 130 6.91 -2.64 -14.68
CA THR A 130 8.20 -3.11 -14.15
C THR A 130 8.96 -1.91 -13.61
N PRO A 131 9.19 -1.81 -12.28
CA PRO A 131 10.03 -0.78 -11.69
C PRO A 131 11.50 -0.91 -12.16
N SER A 132 12.31 0.13 -11.92
CA SER A 132 13.75 0.03 -12.17
C SER A 132 14.42 -0.98 -11.23
N ASP A 133 15.56 -1.51 -11.65
CA ASP A 133 16.36 -2.44 -10.84
C ASP A 133 16.74 -1.84 -9.47
N GLU A 134 16.98 -0.52 -9.42
CA GLU A 134 17.25 0.20 -8.17
C GLU A 134 16.04 0.18 -7.22
N ILE A 135 14.84 0.44 -7.73
CA ILE A 135 13.61 0.39 -6.93
C ILE A 135 13.34 -1.05 -6.46
N ILE A 136 13.53 -2.04 -7.34
CA ILE A 136 13.39 -3.45 -6.99
C ILE A 136 14.36 -3.81 -5.85
N ALA A 137 15.64 -3.43 -5.97
CA ALA A 137 16.64 -3.71 -4.93
C ALA A 137 16.29 -3.05 -3.59
N ASN A 138 15.80 -1.81 -3.60
CA ASN A 138 15.35 -1.11 -2.39
C ASN A 138 14.16 -1.81 -1.73
N ILE A 139 13.18 -2.25 -2.53
CA ILE A 139 12.00 -2.97 -2.03
C ILE A 139 12.39 -4.32 -1.44
N GLU A 140 13.25 -5.08 -2.13
CA GLU A 140 13.79 -6.34 -1.61
C GLU A 140 14.51 -6.15 -0.28
N ALA A 141 15.32 -5.08 -0.15
CA ALA A 141 15.99 -4.75 1.10
C ALA A 141 14.99 -4.46 2.24
N ILE A 142 13.92 -3.72 1.98
CA ILE A 142 12.88 -3.41 2.98
C ILE A 142 12.16 -4.68 3.43
N VAL A 143 11.68 -5.53 2.49
CA VAL A 143 10.92 -6.74 2.85
C VAL A 143 11.80 -7.76 3.56
N GLN A 144 13.08 -7.90 3.17
CA GLN A 144 14.03 -8.78 3.84
C GLN A 144 14.36 -8.30 5.25
N ALA A 145 14.61 -6.99 5.43
CA ALA A 145 14.84 -6.40 6.75
C ALA A 145 13.62 -6.55 7.67
N SER A 146 12.41 -6.49 7.09
CA SER A 146 11.14 -6.63 7.80
C SER A 146 10.72 -8.09 8.01
N LYS A 147 11.43 -9.06 7.42
CA LYS A 147 11.09 -10.50 7.42
C LYS A 147 9.68 -10.77 6.89
N ILE A 148 9.34 -10.10 5.79
CA ILE A 148 8.07 -10.29 5.09
C ILE A 148 8.29 -11.30 3.97
N ASP A 149 7.67 -12.47 4.09
CA ASP A 149 7.76 -13.54 3.09
C ASP A 149 6.78 -13.34 1.94
N VAL A 150 5.56 -12.86 2.23
CA VAL A 150 4.53 -12.54 1.25
C VAL A 150 4.04 -11.13 1.54
N GLY A 151 4.34 -10.19 0.66
CA GLY A 151 3.98 -8.80 0.92
C GLY A 151 4.07 -7.89 -0.28
N GLY A 152 3.65 -6.66 -0.09
CA GLY A 152 3.64 -5.65 -1.13
C GLY A 152 4.08 -4.30 -0.58
N ILE A 153 4.86 -3.56 -1.36
CA ILE A 153 5.24 -2.18 -1.02
C ILE A 153 4.65 -1.24 -2.04
N GLU A 154 4.03 -0.16 -1.55
CA GLU A 154 3.59 0.95 -2.38
C GLU A 154 4.59 2.09 -2.30
N TYR A 155 4.90 2.64 -3.47
CA TYR A 155 5.69 3.85 -3.59
C TYR A 155 5.04 4.84 -4.55
N ILE A 156 5.38 6.11 -4.34
CA ILE A 156 4.95 7.24 -5.13
C ILE A 156 6.18 8.04 -5.56
N ILE A 157 6.14 8.62 -6.74
CA ILE A 157 7.11 9.64 -7.14
C ILE A 157 6.43 10.99 -6.92
N ASP A 158 7.01 11.82 -6.06
CA ASP A 158 6.48 13.15 -5.78
C ASP A 158 6.57 14.00 -7.04
N ASP A 159 5.43 14.52 -7.51
CA ASP A 159 5.40 15.33 -8.72
C ASP A 159 6.20 16.63 -8.57
N ARG A 160 6.33 17.14 -7.34
CA ARG A 160 6.95 18.42 -7.01
C ARG A 160 8.46 18.43 -7.26
N ASP A 161 9.15 17.38 -6.88
CA ASP A 161 10.63 17.30 -6.91
C ASP A 161 11.18 16.00 -7.51
N GLY A 162 10.33 14.98 -7.71
CA GLY A 162 10.71 13.69 -8.27
C GLY A 162 11.29 12.71 -7.26
N GLU A 163 11.19 12.99 -5.96
CA GLU A 163 11.63 12.06 -4.92
C GLU A 163 10.78 10.78 -4.94
N VAL A 164 11.43 9.62 -4.73
CA VAL A 164 10.76 8.32 -4.58
C VAL A 164 10.45 8.11 -3.11
N LEU A 165 9.18 7.97 -2.77
CA LEU A 165 8.70 7.81 -1.40
C LEU A 165 7.98 6.47 -1.26
N TYR A 166 8.51 5.58 -0.41
CA TYR A 166 7.86 4.33 -0.01
C TYR A 166 6.98 4.61 1.20
N TYR A 167 5.67 4.40 1.10
CA TYR A 167 4.72 4.90 2.10
C TYR A 167 3.77 3.86 2.69
N ASP A 168 3.65 2.69 2.07
CA ASP A 168 2.85 1.58 2.59
C ASP A 168 3.58 0.24 2.42
N ILE A 169 3.74 -0.49 3.52
CA ILE A 169 4.42 -1.79 3.58
C ILE A 169 3.43 -2.82 4.09
N ASN A 170 2.93 -3.65 3.19
CA ASN A 170 1.91 -4.64 3.46
C ASN A 170 2.54 -6.00 3.71
N ALA A 171 2.50 -6.50 4.94
CA ALA A 171 2.98 -7.85 5.32
C ALA A 171 1.99 -8.98 5.00
N LEU A 172 0.76 -8.64 4.58
CA LEU A 172 -0.29 -9.56 4.18
C LEU A 172 -0.94 -9.03 2.90
N SER A 173 -0.18 -9.09 1.82
CA SER A 173 -0.63 -8.51 0.56
C SER A 173 -1.68 -9.37 -0.13
N ASN A 174 -2.68 -8.72 -0.71
CA ASN A 174 -3.60 -9.36 -1.64
C ASN A 174 -3.10 -9.14 -3.06
N PHE A 175 -2.97 -10.22 -3.83
CA PHE A 175 -2.62 -10.11 -5.25
C PHE A 175 -3.73 -9.42 -6.04
N VAL A 176 -3.34 -8.83 -7.17
CA VAL A 176 -4.23 -8.10 -8.07
C VAL A 176 -5.33 -9.01 -8.59
N ALA A 177 -6.55 -8.49 -8.68
CA ALA A 177 -7.65 -9.21 -9.31
C ALA A 177 -7.35 -9.48 -10.79
N ASP A 178 -7.89 -10.58 -11.33
CA ASP A 178 -7.71 -10.97 -12.74
C ASP A 178 -6.25 -10.95 -13.23
N ALA A 179 -5.35 -11.48 -12.39
CA ALA A 179 -3.90 -11.38 -12.59
C ALA A 179 -3.40 -11.87 -13.97
N ILE A 180 -3.98 -12.92 -14.55
CA ILE A 180 -3.56 -13.41 -15.86
C ILE A 180 -3.72 -12.33 -16.94
N ASN A 181 -4.81 -11.56 -16.90
CA ASN A 181 -5.05 -10.49 -17.85
C ASN A 181 -4.27 -9.22 -17.53
N VAL A 182 -4.01 -8.94 -16.24
CA VAL A 182 -3.29 -7.72 -15.82
C VAL A 182 -1.77 -7.87 -15.95
N ILE A 183 -1.20 -8.94 -15.37
CA ILE A 183 0.25 -9.17 -15.24
C ILE A 183 0.76 -10.36 -16.05
N GLY A 184 -0.11 -11.09 -16.74
CA GLY A 184 0.27 -12.17 -17.67
C GLY A 184 0.48 -13.55 -17.02
N PHE A 185 0.31 -13.68 -15.70
CA PHE A 185 0.45 -14.96 -14.99
C PHE A 185 -0.40 -15.00 -13.72
N ASN A 186 -0.55 -16.20 -13.16
CA ASN A 186 -1.24 -16.42 -11.88
C ASN A 186 -0.24 -16.39 -10.70
N PRO A 187 -0.21 -15.34 -9.87
CA PRO A 187 0.74 -15.24 -8.77
C PRO A 187 0.46 -16.24 -7.63
N HIS A 188 -0.76 -16.80 -7.56
CA HIS A 188 -1.08 -17.83 -6.58
C HIS A 188 -0.34 -19.15 -6.85
N GLU A 189 -0.03 -19.47 -8.11
CA GLU A 189 0.78 -20.66 -8.44
C GLU A 189 2.19 -20.50 -7.85
N LYS A 190 2.79 -19.31 -7.98
CA LYS A 190 4.09 -19.01 -7.38
C LYS A 190 4.06 -19.06 -5.85
N LEU A 191 2.97 -18.59 -5.24
CA LEU A 191 2.77 -18.70 -3.81
C LEU A 191 2.69 -20.17 -3.35
N VAL A 192 1.98 -21.03 -4.09
CA VAL A 192 1.93 -22.47 -3.80
C VAL A 192 3.33 -23.09 -3.90
N ASP A 193 4.06 -22.82 -5.00
CA ASP A 193 5.45 -23.29 -5.17
C ASP A 193 6.34 -22.89 -3.99
N PHE A 194 6.21 -21.64 -3.52
CA PHE A 194 6.95 -21.13 -2.37
C PHE A 194 6.59 -21.87 -1.07
N ILE A 195 5.31 -22.07 -0.79
CA ILE A 195 4.85 -22.78 0.42
C ILE A 195 5.35 -24.24 0.41
N GLU A 196 5.31 -24.93 -0.73
CA GLU A 196 5.83 -26.29 -0.85
C GLU A 196 7.34 -26.38 -0.55
N GLN A 197 8.11 -25.38 -1.01
CA GLN A 197 9.54 -25.27 -0.73
C GLN A 197 9.81 -25.03 0.76
N GLU A 198 9.06 -24.13 1.40
CA GLU A 198 9.19 -23.84 2.83
C GLU A 198 8.86 -25.07 3.69
N ILE A 199 7.78 -25.81 3.35
CA ILE A 199 7.43 -27.07 4.04
C ILE A 199 8.56 -28.09 3.90
N THR A 200 9.11 -28.25 2.70
CA THR A 200 10.21 -29.19 2.45
C THR A 200 11.46 -28.80 3.27
N ALA A 201 11.78 -27.51 3.33
CA ALA A 201 12.91 -27.00 4.10
C ALA A 201 12.75 -27.18 5.61
N VAL A 202 11.52 -27.05 6.13
CA VAL A 202 11.19 -27.33 7.54
C VAL A 202 11.36 -28.82 7.84
N ASN A 203 10.79 -29.71 7.02
CA ASN A 203 10.88 -31.16 7.21
C ASN A 203 12.34 -31.66 7.19
N ALA A 204 13.16 -31.15 6.27
CA ALA A 204 14.58 -31.50 6.19
C ALA A 204 15.36 -31.08 7.45
N LYS A 205 15.00 -29.96 8.07
CA LYS A 205 15.61 -29.53 9.34
C LYS A 205 15.20 -30.46 10.49
N GLU A 206 13.93 -30.84 10.59
CA GLU A 206 13.45 -31.74 11.66
C GLU A 206 14.11 -33.13 11.62
N GLU A 207 14.34 -33.68 10.42
CA GLU A 207 15.09 -34.92 10.24
C GLU A 207 16.56 -34.77 10.70
N THR A 208 17.16 -33.59 10.51
CA THR A 208 18.56 -33.32 10.90
C THR A 208 18.73 -33.17 12.42
N TYR A 209 17.71 -32.69 13.15
CA TYR A 209 17.74 -32.54 14.61
C TYR A 209 17.26 -33.77 15.40
N SER A 210 16.73 -34.79 14.72
CA SER A 210 16.23 -36.03 15.34
C SER A 210 17.27 -37.16 15.41
N ILE A 211 18.56 -36.84 15.19
CA ILE A 211 19.70 -37.77 15.18
C ILE A 211 20.57 -37.59 16.43
#